data_AF-A0A2K4FU49-F1
#
_entry.id   AF-A0A2K4FU49-F1
#
_cell.length_a   1.000
_cell.length_b   1.000
_cell.length_c   1.000
_cell.angle_alpha   90.00
_cell.angle_beta   90.00
_cell.angle_gamma   90.00
#
_symmetry.space_group_name_H-M   'P 1'
#
loop_
_entity.id
_entity.type
_entity.pdbx_description
1 polymer ?
#
loop_
_entity_poly.entity_id
_entity_poly.type
_entity_poly.pdbx_seq_one_letter_code
_entity_poly.pdbx_strand_id
1 'polypeptide(L)' 'MADEFKSEAFESIHSSAEALLKIGAIDEATMGEFDQACIAEVPVDPPIGDEA' A
#
# COMPACT_ATOMS: atom_id res chain seq x y z
N MET A 1 -8.21 0.80 11.66
CA MET A 1 -7.46 -0.23 10.94
C MET A 1 -6.45 0.57 10.14
N ALA A 2 -5.25 0.76 10.70
CA ALA A 2 -4.19 1.46 10.00
C ALA A 2 -3.41 0.36 9.30
N ASP A 3 -3.55 0.27 7.98
CA ASP A 3 -2.63 -0.52 7.18
C ASP A 3 -1.22 0.00 7.49
N GLU A 4 -0.35 -0.87 8.03
CA GLU A 4 1.00 -0.48 8.40
C GLU A 4 1.79 -0.20 7.13
N PHE A 5 2.03 1.09 6.88
CA PHE A 5 2.93 1.52 5.82
C PHE A 5 4.32 0.91 6.02
N LYS A 6 4.96 0.49 4.92
CA LYS A 6 6.30 -0.13 4.96
C LYS A 6 7.32 0.72 5.71
N SER A 7 7.17 2.05 5.68
CA SER A 7 7.99 3.03 6.40
C SER A 7 7.32 4.42 6.37
N GLU A 8 7.81 5.34 7.21
CA GLU A 8 7.42 6.77 7.21
C GLU A 8 7.57 7.46 5.83
N ALA A 9 8.54 7.03 5.03
CA ALA A 9 8.75 7.53 3.69
C ALA A 9 7.58 7.14 2.74
N PHE A 10 7.05 5.92 2.88
CA PHE A 10 5.92 5.46 2.07
C PHE A 10 4.61 6.12 2.49
N GLU A 11 4.43 6.41 3.79
CA GLU A 11 3.32 7.22 4.28
C GLU A 11 3.36 8.63 3.67
N SER A 12 4.53 9.28 3.65
CA SER A 12 4.70 10.61 3.06
C SER A 12 4.44 10.62 1.55
N ILE A 13 4.86 9.57 0.84
CA ILE A 13 4.59 9.41 -0.59
C ILE A 13 3.10 9.17 -0.84
N HIS A 14 2.43 8.35 -0.03
CA HIS A 14 0.99 8.09 -0.13
C HIS A 14 0.19 9.38 0.08
N SER A 15 0.53 10.16 1.10
CA SER A 15 -0.08 11.47 1.35
C SER A 15 0.12 12.45 0.18
N SER A 16 1.28 12.38 -0.49
CA SER A 16 1.55 13.16 -1.70
C SER A 16 0.70 12.68 -2.88
N ALA A 17 0.53 11.36 -3.05
CA ALA A 17 -0.33 10.77 -4.07
C ALA A 17 -1.82 11.13 -3.84
N GLU A 18 -2.28 11.16 -2.59
CA GLU A 18 -3.63 11.64 -2.26
C GLU A 18 -3.85 13.10 -2.71
N ALA A 19 -2.85 13.95 -2.52
CA ALA A 19 -2.90 15.33 -3.00
C ALA A 19 -2.96 15.39 -4.54
N LEU A 20 -2.24 14.51 -5.24
CA LEU A 20 -2.29 14.38 -6.69
C LEU A 20 -3.66 13.87 -7.19
N LEU A 21 -4.28 12.91 -6.49
CA LEU A 21 -5.61 12.41 -6.79
C LEU A 21 -6.65 13.53 -6.63
N LYS A 22 -6.52 14.33 -5.56
CA LYS A 22 -7.44 15.42 -5.26
C LYS A 22 -7.43 16.54 -6.30
N ILE A 23 -6.30 16.76 -6.96
CA ILE A 23 -6.19 17.70 -8.09
C ILE A 23 -6.48 17.06 -9.46
N GLY A 24 -6.76 15.74 -9.49
CA GLY A 24 -7.01 14.98 -10.72
C GLY A 24 -5.77 14.74 -11.58
N ALA A 25 -4.56 14.80 -10.98
CA ALA A 25 -3.31 14.50 -11.67
C ALA A 25 -3.08 12.98 -11.82
N ILE A 26 -3.65 12.19 -10.91
CA ILE A 26 -3.72 10.72 -10.99
C ILE A 26 -5.19 10.29 -10.84
N ASP A 27 -5.50 9.07 -11.27
CA ASP A 27 -6.82 8.46 -11.17
C ASP A 27 -6.89 7.47 -9.99
N GLU A 28 -8.10 7.05 -9.60
CA GLU A 28 -8.32 6.09 -8.52
C GLU A 28 -7.59 4.76 -8.77
N ALA A 29 -7.50 4.35 -10.04
CA ALA A 29 -6.72 3.17 -10.43
C ALA A 29 -5.23 3.30 -10.06
N THR A 30 -4.64 4.47 -10.30
CA THR A 30 -3.24 4.75 -9.94
C THR A 30 -3.07 4.86 -8.43
N MET A 31 -4.05 5.40 -7.71
CA MET A 31 -4.03 5.46 -6.25
C MET A 31 -3.97 4.05 -5.63
N GLY A 32 -4.71 3.09 -6.20
CA GLY A 32 -4.66 1.69 -5.78
C GLY A 32 -3.28 1.04 -5.93
N GLU A 33 -2.52 1.39 -6.96
CA GLU A 33 -1.14 0.92 -7.13
C GLU A 33 -0.19 1.54 -6.09
N PHE A 34 -0.41 2.81 -5.73
CA PHE A 34 0.30 3.45 -4.62
C PHE A 34 -0.01 2.79 -3.29
N ASP A 35 -1.27 2.45 -3.01
CA ASP A 35 -1.66 1.71 -1.80
C ASP A 35 -0.92 0.36 -1.73
N GLN A 36 -0.89 -0.42 -2.81
CA GLN A 36 -0.14 -1.69 -2.85
C GLN A 36 1.37 -1.50 -2.68
N ALA A 37 1.93 -0.44 -3.25
CA ALA A 37 3.34 -0.13 -3.12
C ALA A 37 3.71 0.35 -1.70
N CYS A 38 2.85 1.16 -1.08
CA CYS A 38 3.08 1.82 0.21
C CYS A 38 2.73 0.95 1.41
N ILE A 39 1.68 0.12 1.32
CA ILE A 39 1.27 -0.79 2.38
C ILE A 39 2.22 -1.98 2.40
N ALA A 40 2.67 -2.36 3.61
CA ALA A 40 3.42 -3.59 3.78
C ALA A 40 2.54 -4.75 3.34
N GLU A 41 2.95 -5.44 2.27
CA GLU A 41 2.33 -6.70 1.87
C GLU A 41 2.44 -7.61 3.09
N VAL A 42 1.32 -7.83 3.79
CA VAL A 42 1.31 -8.76 4.91
C VAL A 42 1.79 -10.08 4.33
N PRO A 43 2.95 -10.60 4.77
CA PRO A 43 3.39 -11.89 4.28
C PRO A 43 2.28 -12.87 4.64
N VAL A 44 1.62 -13.40 3.61
CA VAL A 44 0.76 -14.55 3.76
C VAL A 44 1.68 -15.68 4.21
N ASP A 45 1.76 -15.89 5.53
CA ASP A 45 2.45 -17.03 6.10
C ASP A 45 1.87 -18.26 5.39
N PRO A 46 2.66 -19.01 4.60
CA PRO A 46 2.13 -20.18 3.93
C PRO A 46 1.57 -21.11 5.02
N PRO A 47 0.40 -21.75 4.83
CA PRO A 47 -0.13 -22.65 5.84
C PRO A 47 0.93 -23.71 6.12
N ILE A 48 1.53 -23.64 7.32
CA ILE A 48 2.40 -24.70 7.83
C ILE A 48 1.50 -25.91 8.05
N GLY A 49 1.43 -26.76 7.04
CA GLY A 49 0.58 -27.92 7.01
C GLY A 49 0.67 -28.65 5.69
N ASP A 50 1.83 -29.25 5.41
CA ASP A 50 1.95 -30.64 4.94
C ASP A 50 3.45 -30.98 4.80
N GLU A 51 4.08 -31.51 5.86
CA GLU A 51 5.22 -32.41 5.68
C GLU A 51 4.85 -33.74 6.35
N ALA A 52 4.74 -34.74 5.48
CA ALA A 52 4.25 -36.10 5.70
C ALA A 52 5.25 -37.03 6.42
#